data_AF-A0AAD7D7V7-F1
#
_entry.id   AF-A0AAD7D7V7-F1
#
_cell.length_a   1.000
_cell.length_b   1.000
_cell.length_c   1.000
_cell.angle_alpha   90.00
_cell.angle_beta   90.00
_cell.angle_gamma   90.00
#
_symmetry.space_group_name_H-M   'P 1'
#
loop_
_entity.id
_entity.type
_entity.pdbx_description
1 polymer ?
#
loop_
_entity_poly.entity_id
_entity_poly.type
_entity_poly.pdbx_seq_one_letter_code
_entity_poly.pdbx_strand_id
1 'polypeptide(L)'
;DQMEEDGWTALHLASSEGHLDIARLLIEHNTSLHPATKYGETVLHLTSWKGQLDIARLFIEHDASVNQMEEYGWTALQVALSLGYLEVARLLIEHNASEI
;
A
#
# COMPACT_ATOMS: atom_id res chain seq x y z
N ASP A 1 8.72 -9.28 -20.13
CA ASP A 1 7.62 -9.47 -19.17
C ASP A 1 8.08 -9.90 -17.78
N GLN A 2 8.95 -9.12 -17.11
CA GLN A 2 9.31 -9.40 -15.71
C GLN A 2 8.22 -8.99 -14.71
N MET A 3 7.20 -8.24 -15.14
CA MET A 3 6.13 -7.75 -14.28
C MET A 3 5.11 -8.85 -13.90
N GLU A 4 4.98 -9.90 -14.72
CA GLU A 4 4.10 -11.04 -14.42
C GLU A 4 4.71 -12.01 -13.41
N GLU A 5 6.04 -12.11 -13.34
CA GLU A 5 6.74 -13.02 -12.41
C GLU A 5 6.82 -12.47 -10.98
N ASP A 6 6.65 -11.16 -10.80
CA ASP A 6 6.91 -10.49 -9.52
C ASP A 6 5.66 -10.29 -8.64
N GLY A 7 4.51 -10.84 -9.04
CA GLY A 7 3.24 -10.70 -8.30
C GLY A 7 2.65 -9.29 -8.36
N TRP A 8 3.08 -8.47 -9.33
CA TRP A 8 2.54 -7.13 -9.52
C TRP A 8 1.14 -7.18 -10.13
N THR A 9 0.24 -6.39 -9.57
CA THR A 9 -1.11 -6.18 -10.12
C THR A 9 -1.19 -4.78 -10.73
N ALA A 10 -2.23 -4.54 -11.52
CA ALA A 10 -2.52 -3.19 -12.00
C ALA A 10 -2.68 -2.18 -10.83
N LEU A 11 -3.19 -2.66 -9.69
CA LEU A 11 -3.37 -1.84 -8.49
C LEU A 11 -2.03 -1.53 -7.82
N HIS A 12 -1.09 -2.48 -7.78
CA HIS A 12 0.28 -2.23 -7.33
C HIS A 12 0.97 -1.15 -8.17
N LEU A 13 0.81 -1.20 -9.50
CA LEU A 13 1.39 -0.20 -10.40
C LEU A 13 0.73 1.18 -10.21
N ALA A 14 -0.60 1.25 -10.15
CA ALA A 14 -1.30 2.50 -9.89
C ALA A 14 -0.90 3.12 -8.55
N SER A 15 -0.65 2.28 -7.54
CA SER A 15 -0.12 2.69 -6.24
C SER A 15 1.31 3.22 -6.39
N SER A 16 2.25 2.45 -6.93
CA SER A 16 3.65 2.90 -7.08
C SER A 16 3.78 4.22 -7.84
N GLU A 17 2.98 4.43 -8.88
CA GLU A 17 3.05 5.62 -9.74
C GLU A 17 2.17 6.79 -9.25
N GLY A 18 1.35 6.61 -8.22
CA GLY A 18 0.55 7.69 -7.65
C GLY A 18 -0.71 8.03 -8.45
N HIS A 19 -1.22 7.08 -9.24
CA HIS A 19 -2.40 7.26 -10.07
C HIS A 19 -3.69 7.01 -9.28
N LEU A 20 -4.09 7.99 -8.46
CA LEU A 20 -5.28 7.89 -7.59
C LEU A 20 -6.56 7.53 -8.35
N ASP A 21 -6.82 8.15 -9.50
CA ASP A 21 -8.03 7.90 -10.28
C ASP A 21 -8.07 6.48 -10.85
N ILE A 22 -6.90 5.95 -11.25
CA ILE A 22 -6.78 4.58 -11.74
C ILE A 22 -6.97 3.61 -10.58
N ALA A 23 -6.35 3.88 -9.42
CA ALA A 23 -6.51 3.06 -8.22
C ALA A 23 -7.99 2.99 -7.80
N ARG A 24 -8.70 4.12 -7.80
CA ARG A 24 -10.14 4.20 -7.53
C ARG A 24 -10.96 3.36 -8.51
N LEU A 25 -10.74 3.55 -9.81
CA LEU A 25 -11.45 2.80 -10.85
C LEU A 25 -11.25 1.28 -10.70
N LEU A 26 -10.03 0.84 -10.37
CA LEU A 26 -9.74 -0.57 -10.16
C LEU A 26 -10.50 -1.15 -8.95
N ILE A 27 -10.57 -0.43 -7.84
CA ILE A 27 -11.32 -0.85 -6.65
C ILE A 27 -12.82 -0.93 -6.96
N GLU A 28 -13.38 0.05 -7.66
CA GLU A 28 -14.79 0.07 -8.08
C GLU A 28 -15.15 -1.14 -8.96
N HIS A 29 -14.17 -1.68 -9.69
CA HIS A 29 -14.29 -2.91 -10.46
C HIS A 29 -14.06 -4.20 -9.65
N ASN A 30 -14.12 -4.14 -8.32
CA ASN A 30 -13.89 -5.26 -7.38
C ASN A 30 -12.47 -5.86 -7.45
N THR A 31 -11.46 -5.05 -7.73
CA THR A 31 -10.06 -5.51 -7.63
C THR A 31 -9.70 -5.73 -6.17
N SER A 32 -9.06 -6.87 -5.87
CA SER A 32 -8.62 -7.19 -4.51
C SER A 32 -7.41 -6.35 -4.10
N LEU A 33 -7.45 -5.82 -2.88
CA LEU A 33 -6.35 -5.07 -2.23
C LEU A 33 -5.35 -5.98 -1.49
N HIS A 34 -5.66 -7.27 -1.39
CA HIS A 34 -4.94 -8.25 -0.58
C HIS A 34 -3.76 -8.96 -1.26
N PRO A 35 -3.62 -8.99 -2.60
CA PRO A 35 -2.41 -9.51 -3.22
C PRO A 35 -1.19 -8.77 -2.69
N ALA A 36 -0.12 -9.51 -2.47
CA ALA A 36 1.20 -8.97 -2.18
C ALA A 36 2.13 -9.26 -3.37
N THR A 37 3.15 -8.42 -3.57
CA THR A 37 4.23 -8.71 -4.53
C THR A 37 5.02 -9.94 -4.07
N LYS A 38 5.96 -10.42 -4.90
CA LYS A 38 6.88 -11.50 -4.50
C LYS A 38 7.69 -11.17 -3.24
N TYR A 39 7.84 -9.90 -2.92
CA TYR A 39 8.52 -9.39 -1.72
C TYR A 39 7.57 -9.19 -0.54
N GLY A 40 6.32 -9.66 -0.62
CA GLY A 40 5.33 -9.46 0.44
C GLY A 40 4.79 -8.03 0.55
N GLU A 41 5.11 -7.15 -0.40
CA GLU A 41 4.64 -5.77 -0.38
C GLU A 41 3.17 -5.69 -0.78
N THR A 42 2.34 -5.14 0.09
CA THR A 42 0.95 -4.80 -0.21
C THR A 42 0.86 -3.42 -0.88
N VAL A 43 -0.33 -3.08 -1.37
CA VAL A 43 -0.63 -1.73 -1.86
C VAL A 43 -0.28 -0.62 -0.85
N LEU A 44 -0.42 -0.88 0.46
CA LEU A 44 -0.05 0.08 1.51
C LEU A 44 1.46 0.26 1.66
N HIS A 45 2.25 -0.80 1.46
CA HIS A 45 3.72 -0.68 1.44
C HIS A 45 4.16 0.25 0.31
N LEU A 46 3.63 0.04 -0.90
CA LEU A 46 3.96 0.84 -2.07
C LEU A 46 3.56 2.31 -1.89
N THR A 47 2.38 2.58 -1.34
CA THR A 47 1.97 3.97 -1.04
C THR A 47 2.83 4.61 0.03
N SER A 48 3.25 3.83 1.05
CA SER A 48 4.16 4.31 2.10
C SER A 48 5.55 4.61 1.57
N TRP A 49 6.09 3.80 0.67
CA TRP A 49 7.37 4.07 0.00
C TRP A 49 7.37 5.39 -0.79
N LYS A 50 6.21 5.83 -1.25
CA LYS A 50 6.04 7.01 -2.11
C LYS A 50 5.41 8.21 -1.38
N GLY A 51 5.01 8.05 -0.11
CA GLY A 51 4.36 9.12 0.66
C GLY A 51 2.98 9.52 0.15
N GLN A 52 2.25 8.61 -0.50
CA GLN A 52 0.98 8.93 -1.18
C GLN A 52 -0.23 8.86 -0.25
N LEU A 53 -0.46 9.94 0.49
CA LEU A 53 -1.52 10.03 1.50
C LEU A 53 -2.93 9.70 0.95
N ASP A 54 -3.30 10.28 -0.19
CA ASP A 54 -4.67 10.14 -0.71
C ASP A 54 -4.97 8.71 -1.18
N ILE A 55 -3.95 8.03 -1.74
CA ILE A 55 -4.08 6.64 -2.17
C ILE A 55 -4.09 5.71 -0.94
N ALA A 56 -3.23 5.96 0.04
CA ALA A 56 -3.26 5.21 1.31
C ALA A 56 -4.64 5.32 1.98
N ARG A 57 -5.24 6.52 2.00
CA ARG A 57 -6.60 6.75 2.52
C ARG A 57 -7.64 5.94 1.78
N LEU A 58 -7.62 6.00 0.44
CA LEU A 58 -8.52 5.22 -0.40
C LEU A 58 -8.44 3.73 -0.08
N PHE A 59 -7.24 3.17 0.07
CA PHE A 59 -7.08 1.74 0.36
C PHE A 59 -7.56 1.35 1.74
N ILE A 60 -7.30 2.18 2.75
CA ILE A 60 -7.76 1.94 4.12
C ILE A 60 -9.30 2.01 4.21
N GLU A 61 -9.92 2.95 3.51
CA GLU A 61 -11.39 3.07 3.40
C GLU A 61 -12.03 1.85 2.72
N HIS A 62 -11.25 1.06 1.99
CA HIS A 62 -11.65 -0.18 1.32
C HIS A 62 -11.03 -1.43 1.97
N ASP A 63 -10.76 -1.39 3.27
CA ASP A 63 -10.35 -2.54 4.09
C ASP A 63 -8.98 -3.16 3.71
N ALA A 64 -8.02 -2.34 3.24
CA ALA A 64 -6.66 -2.81 3.05
C ALA A 64 -5.97 -3.21 4.38
N SER A 65 -5.20 -4.30 4.35
CA SER A 65 -4.46 -4.81 5.51
C SER A 65 -3.34 -3.85 5.97
N VAL A 66 -3.55 -3.14 7.07
CA VAL A 66 -2.61 -2.12 7.59
C VAL A 66 -1.38 -2.68 8.32
N ASN A 67 -1.48 -3.91 8.85
CA ASN A 67 -0.43 -4.55 9.69
C ASN A 67 0.28 -5.72 8.99
N GLN A 68 0.16 -5.83 7.66
CA GLN A 68 0.92 -6.83 6.93
C GLN A 68 2.41 -6.47 6.99
N MET A 69 3.26 -7.47 7.22
CA MET A 69 4.71 -7.35 7.08
C MET A 69 5.14 -7.82 5.70
N GLU A 70 6.03 -7.06 5.05
CA GLU A 70 6.73 -7.52 3.85
C GLU A 70 7.89 -8.48 4.17
N GLU A 71 8.60 -8.99 3.17
CA GLU A 71 9.62 -10.04 3.29
C GLU A 71 10.79 -9.67 4.23
N TYR A 72 11.18 -8.39 4.30
CA TYR A 72 12.18 -7.88 5.22
C TYR A 72 11.63 -7.58 6.63
N GLY A 73 10.36 -7.87 6.88
CA GLY A 73 9.70 -7.72 8.17
C GLY A 73 9.23 -6.30 8.47
N TRP A 74 9.09 -5.44 7.46
CA TRP A 74 8.61 -4.08 7.62
C TRP A 74 7.10 -4.01 7.45
N THR A 75 6.42 -3.19 8.25
CA THR A 75 5.04 -2.79 8.00
C THR A 75 4.99 -1.50 7.18
N ALA A 76 3.85 -1.23 6.55
CA ALA A 76 3.61 0.04 5.87
C ALA A 76 3.83 1.26 6.78
N LEU A 77 3.59 1.14 8.09
CA LEU A 77 3.86 2.19 9.08
C LEU A 77 5.36 2.40 9.27
N GLN A 78 6.13 1.31 9.46
CA GLN A 78 7.58 1.40 9.62
C GLN A 78 8.26 2.02 8.39
N VAL A 79 7.80 1.67 7.18
CA VAL A 79 8.25 2.29 5.93
C VAL A 79 7.96 3.80 5.92
N ALA A 80 6.73 4.21 6.25
CA ALA A 80 6.38 5.63 6.27
C ALA A 80 7.20 6.44 7.29
N LEU A 81 7.46 5.85 8.47
CA LEU A 81 8.27 6.48 9.53
C LEU A 81 9.75 6.60 9.13
N SER A 82 10.35 5.57 8.54
CA SER A 82 11.77 5.61 8.16
C SER A 82 12.07 6.61 7.05
N LEU A 83 11.10 6.88 6.18
CA LEU A 83 11.19 7.85 5.09
C LEU A 83 10.71 9.25 5.49
N GLY A 84 10.13 9.40 6.68
CA GLY A 84 9.64 10.69 7.19
C GLY A 84 8.29 11.14 6.62
N TYR A 85 7.49 10.22 6.06
CA TYR A 85 6.14 10.50 5.56
C TYR A 85 5.12 10.52 6.70
N LEU A 86 5.22 11.53 7.56
CA LEU A 86 4.49 11.64 8.82
C LEU A 86 2.96 11.66 8.65
N GLU A 87 2.44 12.20 7.54
CA GLU A 87 0.99 12.18 7.29
C GLU A 87 0.47 10.77 6.98
N VAL A 88 1.24 9.99 6.21
CA VAL A 88 0.91 8.59 5.92
C VAL A 88 1.01 7.77 7.21
N ALA A 89 2.06 7.99 8.00
CA ALA A 89 2.22 7.33 9.29
C ALA A 89 1.07 7.66 10.25
N ARG A 90 0.66 8.93 10.34
CA ARG A 90 -0.52 9.34 11.13
C ARG A 90 -1.78 8.62 10.69
N LEU A 91 -2.07 8.64 9.39
CA LEU A 91 -3.23 7.95 8.83
C LEU A 91 -3.23 6.46 9.18
N LEU A 92 -2.08 5.78 9.06
CA LEU A 92 -1.97 4.37 9.41
C LEU A 92 -2.22 4.14 10.91
N ILE A 93 -1.66 4.97 11.79
CA ILE A 93 -1.88 4.88 13.25
C ILE A 93 -3.35 5.11 13.61
N GLU A 94 -4.01 6.09 12.98
CA GLU A 94 -5.44 6.37 13.18
C GLU A 94 -6.33 5.17 12.84
N HIS A 95 -5.85 4.29 11.94
CA HIS A 95 -6.53 3.07 11.53
C HIS A 95 -5.93 1.80 12.16
N ASN A 96 -5.34 1.92 13.35
CA ASN A 96 -4.81 0.82 14.17
C ASN A 96 -3.60 0.09 13.56
N ALA A 97 -2.78 0.77 12.76
CA ALA A 97 -1.47 0.24 12.41
C ALA A 97 -0.57 0.19 13.65
N SER A 98 0.11 -0.94 13.85
CA SER A 98 0.98 -1.21 14.98
C SER A 98 2.43 -1.40 14.55
N GLU A 99 3.36 -1.18 15.47
CA GLU A 99 4.80 -1.36 15.24
C GLU A 99 5.29 -2.82 15.34
N ILE A 100 4.37 -3.78 15.54
CA ILE A 100 4.62 -5.15 16.00
C ILE A 100 4.30 -6.21 14.96
#